data_AF-A0A2Z5EHI5-F1
#
_entry.id   AF-A0A2Z5EHI5-F1
#
_cell.length_a   1.000
_cell.length_b   1.000
_cell.length_c   1.000
_cell.angle_alpha   90.00
_cell.angle_beta   90.00
_cell.angle_gamma   90.00
#
_symmetry.space_group_name_H-M   'P 1'
#
loop_
_entity.id
_entity.type
_entity.pdbx_description
1 polymer ?
#
loop_
_entity_poly.entity_id
_entity_poly.type
_entity_poly.pdbx_seq_one_letter_code
_entity_poly.pdbx_strand_id
1 'polypeptide(L)'
;MVTLGVINGRMKDYYDLWAIPRAIEIAPDDLDAAIRATFERRETAVPSERPPGLLSEMSGDSAKQRQWRAYAASLELEDLSLEADIDAVWDLVGP
;
A
#
# COMPACT_ATOMS: atom_id res chain seq x y z
N MET A 1 6.72 4.19 1.36
CA MET A 1 5.30 4.27 1.74
C MET A 1 5.09 5.05 3.04
N VAL A 2 5.64 4.60 4.18
CA VAL A 2 5.39 5.23 5.50
C VAL A 2 5.90 6.67 5.61
N THR A 3 7.07 7.00 5.08
CA THR A 3 7.65 8.35 5.21
C THR A 3 7.72 9.12 3.89
N LEU A 4 7.83 8.41 2.76
CA LEU A 4 8.20 9.03 1.48
C LEU A 4 7.04 9.63 0.68
N GLY A 5 5.77 9.27 0.95
CA GLY A 5 4.63 9.79 0.19
C GLY A 5 4.81 9.68 -1.32
N VAL A 6 4.57 10.79 -2.03
CA VAL A 6 4.75 10.95 -3.49
C VAL A 6 6.20 10.75 -3.98
N ILE A 7 7.19 10.67 -3.11
CA ILE A 7 8.57 10.29 -3.51
C ILE A 7 8.67 8.77 -3.72
N ASN A 8 7.76 7.98 -3.13
CA ASN A 8 7.79 6.52 -3.23
C ASN A 8 7.56 6.01 -4.66
N GLY A 9 8.59 5.51 -5.33
CA GLY A 9 8.50 5.00 -6.71
C GLY A 9 8.12 3.52 -6.86
N ARG A 10 7.95 2.78 -5.76
CA ARG A 10 7.75 1.32 -5.80
C ARG A 10 6.27 0.97 -5.98
N MET A 11 5.77 1.02 -7.22
CA MET A 11 4.35 0.69 -7.52
C MET A 11 4.01 -0.77 -7.18
N LYS A 12 4.97 -1.69 -7.36
CA LYS A 12 4.80 -3.09 -6.96
C LYS A 12 4.41 -3.25 -5.49
N ASP A 13 5.02 -2.49 -4.59
CA ASP A 13 4.72 -2.59 -3.16
C ASP A 13 3.22 -2.30 -2.88
N TYR A 14 2.61 -1.38 -3.62
CA TYR A 14 1.17 -1.07 -3.50
C TYR A 14 0.30 -2.21 -4.02
N TYR A 15 0.67 -2.76 -5.18
CA TYR A 15 -0.04 -3.90 -5.75
C TYR A 15 0.04 -5.13 -4.85
N ASP A 16 1.23 -5.46 -4.32
CA ASP A 16 1.41 -6.61 -3.44
C ASP A 16 0.57 -6.47 -2.16
N LEU A 17 0.48 -5.26 -1.59
CA LEU A 17 -0.35 -4.98 -0.41
C LEU A 17 -1.86 -5.12 -0.68
N TRP A 18 -2.32 -4.85 -1.90
CA TRP A 18 -3.71 -5.05 -2.30
C TRP A 18 -3.99 -6.52 -2.70
N ALA A 19 -3.09 -7.13 -3.48
CA ALA A 19 -3.31 -8.44 -4.10
C ALA A 19 -3.12 -9.62 -3.13
N ILE A 20 -2.07 -9.59 -2.29
CA ILE A 20 -1.73 -10.72 -1.42
C ILE A 20 -2.87 -11.06 -0.44
N PRO A 21 -3.43 -10.09 0.31
CA PRO A 21 -4.52 -10.39 1.26
C PRO A 21 -5.81 -10.87 0.59
N ARG A 22 -5.95 -10.66 -0.73
CA ARG A 22 -7.09 -11.14 -1.53
C ARG A 22 -6.84 -12.51 -2.14
N ALA A 23 -5.57 -12.88 -2.32
CA ALA A 23 -5.16 -14.13 -2.94
C ALA A 23 -5.01 -15.27 -1.91
N ILE A 24 -4.72 -14.95 -0.66
CA ILE A 24 -4.56 -15.91 0.43
C ILE A 24 -5.34 -15.49 1.66
N GLU A 25 -5.81 -16.47 2.42
CA GLU A 25 -6.39 -16.21 3.74
C GLU A 25 -5.27 -15.83 4.72
N ILE A 26 -5.42 -14.68 5.38
CA ILE A 26 -4.50 -14.18 6.40
C ILE A 26 -5.33 -13.94 7.64
N ALA A 27 -5.01 -14.64 8.74
CA ALA A 27 -5.67 -14.40 10.01
C ALA A 27 -5.36 -12.96 10.48
N PRO A 28 -6.36 -12.18 10.95
CA PRO A 28 -6.14 -10.80 11.38
C PRO A 28 -5.04 -10.67 12.44
N ASP A 29 -5.01 -11.57 13.43
CA ASP A 29 -4.00 -11.57 14.49
C ASP A 29 -2.57 -11.81 13.95
N ASP A 30 -2.43 -12.65 12.92
CA ASP A 30 -1.13 -12.92 12.28
C ASP A 30 -0.66 -11.72 11.46
N LEU A 31 -1.58 -11.01 10.79
CA LEU A 31 -1.27 -9.78 10.06
C LEU A 31 -0.79 -8.68 11.01
N ASP A 32 -1.51 -8.48 12.12
CA ASP A 32 -1.14 -7.53 13.17
C ASP A 32 0.23 -7.85 13.78
N ALA A 33 0.48 -9.12 14.09
CA ALA A 33 1.77 -9.58 14.60
C ALA A 33 2.89 -9.32 13.60
N ALA A 34 2.67 -9.60 12.31
CA ALA A 34 3.65 -9.37 11.25
C ALA A 34 3.97 -7.89 11.02
N ILE A 35 2.94 -7.02 11.09
CA ILE A 35 3.11 -5.56 11.02
C ILE A 35 3.96 -5.09 12.20
N ARG A 36 3.58 -5.43 13.43
CA ARG A 36 4.32 -5.03 14.65
C ARG A 36 5.78 -5.48 14.60
N ALA A 37 6.02 -6.75 14.29
CA ALA A 37 7.37 -7.31 14.18
C ALA A 37 8.21 -6.61 13.09
N THR A 38 7.58 -6.19 11.98
CA THR A 38 8.27 -5.46 10.91
C THR A 38 8.73 -4.08 11.36
N PHE A 39 7.88 -3.35 12.08
CA PHE A 39 8.19 -2.02 12.60
C PHE A 39 9.20 -2.08 13.74
N GLU A 40 9.07 -3.04 14.66
CA GLU A 40 10.04 -3.29 15.73
C GLU A 40 11.44 -3.59 15.17
N ARG A 41 11.55 -4.50 14.19
CA ARG A 41 12.82 -4.83 13.54
C ARG A 41 13.46 -3.64 12.81
N ARG A 42 12.64 -2.68 12.37
CA ARG A 42 13.10 -1.45 11.70
C ARG A 42 13.41 -0.32 12.68
N GLU A 43 13.22 -0.54 13.98
CA GLU A 43 13.38 0.47 15.04
C GLU A 43 12.52 1.72 14.77
N THR A 44 11.32 1.50 14.24
CA THR A 44 10.35 2.55 13.92
C THR A 44 9.01 2.23 14.55
N ALA A 45 8.30 3.23 15.06
CA ALA A 45 6.95 3.01 15.57
C ALA A 45 5.97 2.68 14.43
N VAL A 46 4.99 1.82 14.72
CA VAL A 46 3.82 1.65 13.85
C VAL A 46 3.07 3.00 13.81
N PRO A 47 2.76 3.56 12.63
CA PRO A 47 2.00 4.79 12.53
C PRO A 47 0.63 4.67 13.17
N SER A 48 0.25 5.63 14.01
CA SER A 48 -1.12 5.77 14.54
C SER A 48 -2.06 6.49 13.58
N GLU A 49 -1.52 7.11 12.52
CA GLU A 49 -2.23 7.86 11.51
C GLU A 49 -1.95 7.30 10.12
N ARG A 50 -2.85 7.59 9.17
CA ARG A 50 -2.70 7.16 7.78
C ARG A 50 -1.40 7.72 7.20
N PRO A 51 -0.46 6.87 6.74
CA PRO A 51 0.86 7.33 6.31
C PRO A 51 0.77 8.10 4.98
N PRO A 52 1.69 9.06 4.72
CA PRO A 52 1.74 9.83 3.48
C PRO A 52 1.65 9.03 2.18
N GLY A 53 2.22 7.82 2.15
CA GLY A 53 2.17 6.96 0.97
C GLY A 53 0.80 6.34 0.72
N LEU A 54 -0.13 6.43 1.66
CA LEU A 54 -1.51 5.98 1.55
C LEU A 54 -2.50 7.14 1.61
N LEU A 55 -2.07 8.41 1.56
CA LEU A 55 -3.00 9.55 1.54
C LEU A 55 -3.53 9.84 0.12
N SER A 56 -4.61 10.61 0.03
CA SER A 56 -5.21 11.06 -1.23
C SER A 56 -4.23 11.83 -2.13
N GLU A 57 -3.24 12.49 -1.55
CA GLU A 57 -2.18 13.21 -2.27
C GLU A 57 -1.32 12.25 -3.10
N MET A 58 -1.19 10.99 -2.68
CA MET A 58 -0.48 9.96 -3.43
C MET A 58 -1.28 9.51 -4.66
N SER A 59 -2.58 9.24 -4.51
CA SER A 59 -3.44 8.81 -5.61
C SER A 59 -3.80 9.95 -6.57
N GLY A 60 -3.87 11.18 -6.06
CA GLY A 60 -4.12 12.40 -6.85
C GLY A 60 -2.91 12.90 -7.65
N ASP A 61 -1.69 12.46 -7.33
CA ASP A 61 -0.50 12.86 -8.09
C ASP A 61 -0.49 12.25 -9.49
N SER A 62 -0.45 13.12 -10.52
CA SER A 62 -0.52 12.68 -11.91
C SER A 62 0.66 11.77 -12.34
N ALA A 63 1.85 11.95 -11.75
CA ALA A 63 3.00 11.11 -12.03
C ALA A 63 2.82 9.71 -11.41
N LYS A 64 2.23 9.63 -10.21
CA LYS A 64 1.86 8.35 -9.59
C LYS A 64 0.79 7.60 -10.35
N GLN A 65 -0.26 8.27 -10.80
CA GLN A 65 -1.25 7.64 -11.65
C GLN A 65 -0.64 7.09 -12.95
N ARG A 66 0.33 7.79 -13.55
CA ARG A 66 1.06 7.28 -14.73
C ARG A 66 1.93 6.07 -14.40
N GLN A 67 2.67 6.12 -13.29
CA GLN A 67 3.51 5.00 -12.83
C GLN A 67 2.66 3.77 -12.54
N TRP A 68 1.51 3.97 -11.87
CA TRP A 68 0.56 2.92 -11.56
C TRP A 68 -0.02 2.28 -12.82
N ARG A 69 -0.54 3.08 -13.76
CA ARG A 69 -1.07 2.56 -15.02
C ARG A 69 -0.03 1.79 -15.83
N ALA A 70 1.21 2.28 -15.89
CA ALA A 70 2.29 1.56 -16.57
C ALA A 70 2.61 0.23 -15.88
N TYR A 71 2.60 0.20 -14.55
CA TYR A 71 2.82 -1.01 -13.78
C TYR A 71 1.67 -2.02 -13.96
N ALA A 72 0.41 -1.60 -13.81
CA ALA A 72 -0.76 -2.45 -14.02
C ALA A 72 -0.80 -3.05 -15.43
N ALA A 73 -0.51 -2.24 -16.46
CA ALA A 73 -0.42 -2.70 -17.84
C ALA A 73 0.69 -3.75 -18.03
N SER A 74 1.82 -3.64 -17.32
CA SER A 74 2.89 -4.64 -17.36
C SER A 74 2.50 -6.00 -16.76
N LEU A 75 1.42 -6.04 -15.99
CA LEU A 75 0.82 -7.24 -15.41
C LEU A 75 -0.43 -7.70 -16.18
N GLU A 76 -0.74 -7.07 -17.33
CA GLU A 76 -1.96 -7.32 -18.10
C GLU A 76 -3.26 -7.10 -17.30
N LEU A 77 -3.21 -6.16 -16.34
CA LEU A 77 -4.37 -5.77 -15.52
C LEU A 77 -4.98 -4.49 -16.06
N GLU A 78 -6.28 -4.55 -16.33
CA GLU A 78 -7.08 -3.41 -16.77
C GLU A 78 -7.89 -2.84 -15.59
N ASP A 79 -8.22 -1.55 -15.64
CA ASP A 79 -9.13 -0.85 -14.71
C ASP A 79 -8.77 -0.82 -13.21
N LEU A 80 -7.50 -1.04 -12.84
CA LEU A 80 -7.06 -0.81 -11.46
C LEU A 80 -6.86 0.67 -11.13
N SER A 81 -7.55 1.13 -10.10
CA SER A 81 -7.41 2.49 -9.56
C SER A 81 -6.42 2.52 -8.40
N LEU A 82 -5.37 3.35 -8.51
CA LEU A 82 -4.41 3.57 -7.43
C LEU A 82 -5.09 4.08 -6.15
N GLU A 83 -6.17 4.86 -6.30
CA GLU A 83 -6.95 5.37 -5.16
C GLU A 83 -7.67 4.24 -4.42
N ALA A 84 -8.40 3.40 -5.16
CA ALA A 84 -9.13 2.29 -4.58
C ALA A 84 -8.19 1.28 -3.90
N ASP A 85 -7.01 1.05 -4.48
CA ASP A 85 -5.99 0.17 -3.91
C ASP A 85 -5.43 0.74 -2.60
N ILE A 86 -5.11 2.04 -2.59
CA ILE A 86 -4.59 2.73 -1.40
C ILE A 86 -5.63 2.77 -0.27
N ASP A 87 -6.91 2.94 -0.59
CA ASP A 87 -8.02 2.89 0.38
C ASP A 87 -8.20 1.47 0.92
N ALA A 88 -8.28 0.46 0.06
CA ALA A 88 -8.42 -0.93 0.48
C ALA A 88 -7.25 -1.40 1.35
N VAL A 89 -6.02 -0.96 1.05
CA VAL A 89 -4.85 -1.26 1.89
C VAL A 89 -4.99 -0.60 3.27
N TRP A 90 -5.44 0.65 3.34
CA TRP A 90 -5.62 1.33 4.62
C TRP A 90 -6.75 0.72 5.45
N ASP A 91 -7.86 0.33 4.83
CA ASP A 91 -8.97 -0.35 5.52
C ASP A 91 -8.55 -1.71 6.11
N LEU A 92 -7.56 -2.36 5.51
CA LEU A 92 -7.03 -3.64 5.98
C LEU A 92 -6.03 -3.50 7.14
N VAL A 93 -5.15 -2.49 7.09
CA VAL A 93 -3.98 -2.38 7.98
C VAL A 93 -4.04 -1.20 8.94
N GLY A 94 -5.07 -0.36 8.82
CA GLY A 94 -5.34 0.73 9.72
C GLY A 94 -5.82 0.23 11.10
N PRO A 95 -5.66 1.04 12.15
CA PRO A 95 -6.17 0.75 13.49
C PRO A 95 -7.70 0.80 13.58
#